data_AF-Q8VHA0-F1
#
_entry.id   AF-Q8VHA0-F1
#
_cell.length_a   1.000
_cell.length_b   1.000
_cell.length_c   1.000
_cell.angle_alpha   90.00
_cell.angle_beta   90.00
_cell.angle_gamma   90.00
#
_symmetry.space_group_name_H-M   'P 1'
#
loop_
_entity.id
_entity.type
_entity.pdbx_description
1 polymer ?
#
loop_
_entity_poly.entity_id
_entity_poly.type
_entity_poly.pdbx_seq_one_letter_code
_entity_poly.pdbx_strand_id
1 'polypeptide(L)' 'ELYNSQTLWFLPGGTPTPLGSSSPVKVECLEAELVVTVSRDLFGTGKLVQPGDLTLGSEGCQPRVSVDTDVVRFNAQLHE' A
#
# COMPACT_ATOMS: atom_id res chain seq x y z
N GLU A 1 -5.92 -9.04 -19.37
CA GLU A 1 -4.54 -8.95 -18.85
C GLU A 1 -4.52 -8.78 -17.32
N LEU A 2 -5.00 -9.76 -16.56
CA LEU A 2 -4.87 -9.81 -15.10
C LEU A 2 -3.64 -10.68 -14.79
N TYR A 3 -2.49 -10.07 -14.52
CA TYR A 3 -1.33 -10.78 -13.99
C TYR A 3 -1.64 -11.18 -12.53
N ASN A 4 -2.35 -12.28 -12.39
CA ASN A 4 -2.61 -12.90 -11.11
C ASN A 4 -1.50 -13.92 -10.85
N SER A 5 -0.56 -13.59 -9.97
CA SER A 5 0.60 -14.42 -9.60
C SER A 5 0.24 -15.73 -8.85
N GLN A 6 -1.04 -16.08 -8.77
CA GLN A 6 -1.57 -17.24 -8.04
C GLN A 6 -1.21 -18.60 -8.66
N THR A 7 -0.61 -18.66 -9.85
CA THR A 7 -0.42 -19.93 -10.59
C THR A 7 0.96 -20.59 -10.42
N LEU A 8 1.92 -19.98 -9.71
CA LEU A 8 3.30 -20.52 -9.60
C LEU A 8 3.51 -21.55 -8.46
N TRP A 9 2.49 -21.91 -7.69
CA TRP A 9 2.61 -22.70 -6.46
C TRP A 9 2.60 -24.22 -6.67
N PHE A 10 2.45 -24.71 -7.89
CA PHE A 10 2.35 -26.15 -8.17
C PHE A 10 3.71 -26.86 -8.37
N LEU A 11 4.83 -26.21 -8.07
CA LEU A 11 6.16 -26.86 -8.09
C LEU A 11 6.49 -27.44 -6.69
N PRO A 12 6.79 -28.75 -6.58
CA PRO A 12 7.18 -29.35 -5.31
C PRO A 12 8.63 -28.94 -4.97
N GLY A 13 8.78 -27.90 -4.15
CA GLY A 13 10.09 -27.42 -3.70
C GLY A 13 10.18 -25.99 -3.16
N GLY A 14 9.07 -25.24 -3.09
CA GLY A 14 9.07 -23.89 -2.52
C GLY A 14 8.95 -23.91 -0.99
N THR A 15 9.84 -23.18 -0.31
CA THR A 15 9.66 -22.83 1.10
C THR A 15 8.28 -22.19 1.33
N PRO A 16 7.61 -22.43 2.47
CA PRO A 16 6.36 -21.74 2.78
C PRO A 16 6.65 -20.24 2.85
N THR A 17 6.32 -19.50 1.81
CA THR A 17 6.15 -18.06 1.92
C THR A 17 4.89 -17.84 2.74
N PRO A 18 4.89 -16.93 3.73
CA PRO A 18 3.71 -16.66 4.55
C PRO A 18 2.50 -16.43 3.64
N LEU A 19 1.53 -17.33 3.75
CA LEU A 19 0.32 -17.34 2.95
C LEU A 19 -0.49 -16.09 3.34
N GLY A 20 -0.27 -15.00 2.60
CA GLY A 20 -0.99 -13.74 2.79
C GLY A 20 -0.15 -12.57 3.34
N SER A 21 1.07 -12.34 2.83
CA SER A 21 1.67 -11.01 2.96
C SER A 21 0.90 -10.03 2.05
N SER A 22 -0.23 -9.51 2.53
CA SER A 22 -0.82 -8.32 1.90
C SER A 22 0.26 -7.24 1.86
N SER A 23 0.57 -6.71 0.68
CA SER A 23 1.52 -5.60 0.56
C SER A 23 1.11 -4.49 1.53
N PRO A 24 2.02 -3.96 2.37
CA PRO A 24 1.67 -2.89 3.30
C PRO A 24 1.37 -1.57 2.58
N VAL A 25 1.58 -1.52 1.26
CA VAL A 25 1.19 -0.39 0.41
C VAL A 25 0.37 -0.93 -0.76
N LYS A 26 -0.84 -0.38 -0.93
CA LYS A 26 -1.71 -0.58 -2.08
C LYS A 26 -1.82 0.74 -2.84
N VAL A 27 -1.72 0.67 -4.17
CA VAL A 27 -1.80 1.82 -5.06
C VAL A 27 -2.94 1.62 -6.05
N GLU A 28 -3.78 2.64 -6.21
CA GLU A 28 -4.84 2.70 -7.21
C GLU A 28 -4.63 3.96 -8.05
N CYS A 29 -4.41 3.76 -9.35
CA CYS A 29 -4.26 4.83 -10.33
C CYS A 29 -5.64 5.09 -10.97
N LEU A 30 -6.16 6.29 -10.76
CA LEU A 30 -7.37 6.78 -11.40
C LEU A 30 -6.99 7.77 -12.51
N GLU A 31 -7.97 8.30 -13.22
CA GLU A 31 -7.76 9.17 -14.39
C GLU A 31 -6.90 10.41 -14.07
N ALA A 32 -7.23 11.14 -13.00
CA ALA A 32 -6.51 12.32 -12.55
C ALA A 32 -6.16 12.27 -11.05
N GLU A 33 -6.25 11.08 -10.44
CA GLU A 33 -6.03 10.89 -9.01
C GLU A 33 -5.17 9.65 -8.74
N LEU A 34 -4.34 9.74 -7.71
CA LEU A 34 -3.59 8.63 -7.14
C LEU A 34 -4.11 8.36 -5.73
N VAL A 35 -4.53 7.13 -5.47
CA VAL A 35 -4.93 6.68 -4.13
C VAL A 35 -3.90 5.70 -3.60
N VAL A 36 -3.23 6.06 -2.50
CA VAL A 36 -2.27 5.19 -1.81
C VAL A 36 -2.85 4.81 -0.46
N THR A 37 -2.99 3.52 -0.21
CA THR A 37 -3.41 2.98 1.08
C THR A 37 -2.23 2.28 1.73
N VAL A 38 -1.85 2.73 2.93
CA VAL A 38 -0.69 2.26 3.66
C VAL A 38 -1.16 1.57 4.94
N SER A 39 -0.78 0.31 5.14
CA SER A 39 -0.92 -0.38 6.42
C SER A 39 -0.08 0.33 7.48
N ARG A 40 -0.70 0.58 8.63
CA ARG A 40 -0.04 1.20 9.77
C ARG A 40 0.93 0.24 10.45
N ASP A 41 0.70 -1.07 10.36
CA ASP A 41 1.72 -2.06 10.69
C ASP A 41 2.68 -2.25 9.50
N LEU A 42 3.37 -1.17 9.14
CA LEU A 42 4.15 -1.04 7.91
C LEU A 42 5.27 -2.09 7.81
N PHE A 43 5.80 -2.52 8.97
CA PHE A 43 6.91 -3.45 9.08
C PHE A 43 6.50 -4.86 9.56
N GLY A 44 5.19 -5.10 9.78
CA GLY A 44 4.69 -6.39 10.27
C GLY A 44 5.13 -6.73 11.70
N THR A 45 5.34 -5.71 12.54
CA THR A 45 5.83 -5.87 13.94
C THR A 45 4.72 -5.71 14.97
N GLY A 46 3.50 -5.39 14.55
CA GLY A 46 2.39 -4.99 15.41
C GLY A 46 2.50 -3.57 15.98
N LYS A 47 3.58 -2.83 15.68
CA LYS A 47 3.72 -1.41 16.06
C LYS A 47 3.22 -0.51 14.94
N LEU A 48 2.17 0.24 15.24
CA LEU A 48 1.52 1.14 14.27
C LEU A 48 2.33 2.43 14.09
N VAL A 49 2.64 2.78 12.84
CA VAL A 49 3.23 4.09 12.51
C VAL A 49 2.23 5.21 12.77
N GLN A 50 2.74 6.41 13.07
CA GLN A 50 1.91 7.61 13.18
C GLN A 50 1.62 8.17 11.79
N PRO A 51 0.42 8.70 11.53
CA PRO A 51 0.10 9.27 10.23
C PRO A 51 1.00 10.44 9.85
N GLY A 52 1.45 11.23 10.82
CA GLY A 52 2.35 12.37 10.60
C GLY A 52 3.79 12.00 10.22
N ASP A 53 4.18 10.73 10.41
CA ASP A 53 5.50 10.22 10.01
C ASP A 53 5.48 9.72 8.55
N LEU A 54 4.30 9.69 7.91
CA LEU A 54 4.13 9.29 6.52
C LEU A 54 3.89 10.52 5.64
N THR A 55 4.63 10.61 4.55
CA THR A 55 4.47 11.65 3.53
C THR A 55 4.32 11.03 2.15
N LEU A 56 3.64 11.72 1.25
CA LEU A 56 3.53 11.33 -0.15
C LEU A 56 4.11 12.44 -1.03
N GLY A 57 5.22 12.14 -1.71
CA GLY A 57 5.90 13.10 -2.59
C GLY A 57 6.76 14.13 -1.84
N SER A 58 7.05 15.24 -2.52
CA SER A 58 7.77 16.39 -1.96
C SER A 58 6.82 17.37 -1.25
N GLU A 59 7.35 18.42 -0.63
CA GLU A 59 6.58 19.49 0.05
C GLU A 59 5.47 20.12 -0.81
N GLY A 60 5.60 20.09 -2.14
CA GLY A 60 4.59 20.61 -3.07
C GLY A 60 3.40 19.67 -3.30
N CYS A 61 3.49 18.40 -2.89
CA CYS A 61 2.39 17.46 -2.96
C CYS A 61 1.50 17.63 -1.73
N GLN A 62 0.25 18.01 -1.94
CA GLN A 62 -0.73 18.23 -0.87
C GLN A 62 -1.88 17.21 -0.98
N PRO A 63 -1.62 15.93 -0.63
CA PRO A 63 -2.67 14.91 -0.66
C PRO A 63 -3.70 15.17 0.42
N ARG A 64 -4.94 14.76 0.16
CA ARG A 64 -5.93 14.58 1.22
C ARG A 64 -5.57 13.31 2.00
N VAL A 65 -5.45 13.42 3.31
CA VAL A 65 -5.09 12.31 4.20
C VAL A 65 -6.30 11.88 5.02
N SER A 66 -6.62 10.59 4.98
CA SER A 66 -7.62 9.94 5.83
C SER A 66 -6.95 8.87 6.68
N VAL A 67 -7.30 8.83 7.96
CA VAL A 67 -6.68 7.91 8.93
C VAL A 67 -7.74 6.97 9.48
N ASP A 68 -7.46 5.67 9.41
CA ASP A 68 -8.23 4.62 10.06
C ASP A 68 -7.40 3.98 11.18
N THR A 69 -7.97 2.97 11.83
CA THR A 69 -7.36 2.16 12.88
C THR A 69 -6.08 1.46 12.42
N ASP A 70 -6.10 0.83 11.25
CA ASP A 70 -5.03 -0.01 10.72
C ASP A 70 -4.40 0.52 9.43
N VAL A 71 -4.99 1.54 8.80
CA VAL A 71 -4.49 2.12 7.54
C VAL A 71 -4.45 3.65 7.54
N VAL A 72 -3.59 4.20 6.69
CA VAL A 72 -3.57 5.62 6.29
C VAL A 72 -3.77 5.69 4.78
N ARG A 73 -4.70 6.53 4.34
CA ARG A 73 -5.02 6.73 2.93
C ARG A 73 -4.64 8.13 2.47
N PHE A 74 -3.87 8.19 1.38
CA PHE A 74 -3.53 9.40 0.67
C PHE A 74 -4.31 9.46 -0.64
N ASN A 75 -5.00 10.57 -0.88
CA ASN A 75 -5.66 10.89 -2.14
C ASN A 75 -4.95 12.12 -2.72
N ALA A 76 -4.11 11.91 -3.74
CA ALA A 76 -3.36 12.95 -4.43
C ALA A 76 -3.96 13.24 -5.80
N GLN A 77 -3.98 14.50 -6.21
CA GLN A 77 -4.33 14.89 -7.58
C GLN A 77 -3.10 14.74 -8.47
N LEU A 78 -3.28 14.13 -9.63
CA LEU A 78 -2.30 14.04 -10.71
C LEU A 78 -2.62 15.17 -11.69
N HIS A 79 -1.99 16.32 -11.50
CA HIS A 79 -1.99 17.38 -12.51
C HIS A 79 -0.91 17.08 -13.57
N GLU A 80 -1.12 17.55 -14.80
CA GLU A 80 -0.09 17.55 -15.85
C GLU A 80 1.00 18.60 -15.55
#